data_AF-A0A4Y4MBI4-F1
#
_entry.id   AF-A0A4Y4MBI4-F1
#
_cell.length_a   1.000
_cell.length_b   1.000
_cell.length_c   1.000
_cell.angle_alpha   90.00
_cell.angle_beta   90.00
_cell.angle_gamma   90.00
#
_symmetry.space_group_name_H-M   'P 1'
#
loop_
_entity.id
_entity.type
_entity.pdbx_description
1 polymer ?
#
loop_
_entity_poly.entity_id
_entity_poly.type
_entity_poly.pdbx_seq_one_letter_code
_entity_poly.pdbx_strand_id
1 'polypeptide(L)'
;MRIDPLRNKIQKSYLWKTVDRNIIRSYPLTSHNDWTNLNYRYQPIKNRIKDHYSIEQRDHCVYCRQKINFKGYDEPIEHIIPKEARYDLMFTPLNLCLSCRTCNTKKSTNSPLSNRFRNNLSLNYDIYTSTHFRILHPHFDNFHDYVFIDDGLFYRSYNRDKGLLHIYFFDLNSPTKIIDLARDQKIDKFNFHKKLTHKMRDPSLSQKQKRRIREILLEVIDRRPL
;
A
#
# COMPACT_ATOMS: atom_id res chain seq x y z
N MET A 1 -12.24 -18.31 -0.86
CA MET A 1 -11.21 -17.94 0.13
C MET A 1 -11.90 -17.10 1.20
N ARG A 2 -12.03 -17.59 2.44
CA ARG A 2 -12.61 -16.79 3.53
C ARG A 2 -11.66 -15.62 3.80
N ILE A 3 -12.15 -14.39 3.66
CA ILE A 3 -11.39 -13.17 3.93
C ILE A 3 -11.04 -13.21 5.42
N ASP A 4 -9.75 -13.31 5.72
CA ASP A 4 -9.22 -13.34 7.07
C ASP A 4 -9.49 -11.97 7.73
N PRO A 5 -10.34 -11.89 8.76
CA PRO A 5 -10.73 -10.62 9.39
C PRO A 5 -9.53 -9.85 9.98
N LEU A 6 -8.38 -10.51 10.14
CA LEU A 6 -7.16 -9.91 10.65
C LEU A 6 -6.39 -9.08 9.59
N ARG A 7 -6.84 -9.06 8.32
CA ARG A 7 -6.18 -8.34 7.21
C ARG A 7 -6.74 -6.94 6.92
N ASN A 8 -7.61 -6.44 7.78
CA ASN A 8 -8.36 -5.22 7.50
C ASN A 8 -7.55 -3.93 7.68
N LYS A 9 -6.86 -3.77 8.81
CA LYS A 9 -6.04 -2.59 9.12
C LYS A 9 -4.93 -2.94 10.10
N ILE A 10 -3.92 -2.07 10.22
CA ILE A 10 -2.91 -2.16 11.28
C ILE A 10 -3.61 -1.95 12.62
N GLN A 11 -3.41 -2.87 13.55
CA GLN A 11 -4.01 -2.80 14.88
C GLN A 11 -3.09 -2.10 15.87
N LYS A 12 -1.76 -2.36 15.78
CA LYS A 12 -0.78 -1.76 16.67
C LYS A 12 0.27 -1.00 15.86
N SER A 13 0.30 0.32 16.05
CA SER A 13 1.41 1.13 15.55
C SER A 13 2.69 0.82 16.34
N TYR A 14 3.84 1.18 15.77
CA TYR A 14 5.13 0.93 16.40
C TYR A 14 5.27 1.70 17.73
N LEU A 15 5.69 1.01 18.78
CA LEU A 15 5.96 1.62 20.10
C LEU A 15 7.46 1.92 20.25
N TRP A 16 7.81 3.20 20.38
CA TRP A 16 9.19 3.64 20.53
C TRP A 16 9.83 3.15 21.82
N LYS A 17 10.83 2.27 21.69
CA LYS A 17 11.65 1.79 22.82
C LYS A 17 12.61 2.88 23.29
N THR A 18 13.11 2.77 24.52
CA THR A 18 14.10 3.71 25.08
C THR A 18 15.31 3.88 24.16
N VAL A 19 15.82 2.77 23.60
CA VAL A 19 16.94 2.80 22.64
C VAL A 19 16.61 3.58 21.36
N ASP A 20 15.37 3.52 20.87
CA ASP A 20 14.95 4.28 19.70
C ASP A 20 14.92 5.77 20.02
N ARG A 21 14.33 6.13 21.16
CA ARG A 21 14.24 7.53 21.62
C ARG A 21 15.61 8.14 21.83
N ASN A 22 16.57 7.38 22.35
CA ASN A 22 17.95 7.85 22.52
C ASN A 22 18.59 8.16 21.17
N ILE A 23 18.47 7.27 20.19
CA ILE A 23 19.00 7.51 18.83
C ILE A 23 18.34 8.75 18.20
N ILE A 24 17.01 8.87 18.28
CA ILE A 24 16.28 10.02 17.71
C ILE A 24 16.69 11.34 18.38
N ARG A 25 16.96 11.34 19.69
CA ARG A 25 17.42 12.54 20.42
C ARG A 25 18.86 12.90 20.11
N SER A 26 19.74 11.90 19.98
CA SER A 26 21.15 12.11 19.64
C SER A 26 21.34 12.61 18.22
N TYR A 27 20.39 12.35 17.33
CA TYR A 27 20.42 12.78 15.94
C TYR A 27 19.08 13.45 15.57
N PRO A 28 18.92 14.76 15.87
CA PRO A 28 17.74 15.49 15.47
C PRO A 28 17.57 15.53 13.94
N LEU A 29 16.32 15.55 13.49
CA LEU A 29 15.98 15.65 12.07
C LEU A 29 16.26 17.07 11.55
N THR A 30 16.83 17.13 10.35
CA THR A 30 17.15 18.36 9.63
C THR A 30 16.45 18.43 8.27
N SER A 31 16.18 17.28 7.66
CA SER A 31 15.48 17.20 6.37
C SER A 31 14.92 15.80 6.11
N HIS A 32 14.17 15.65 5.02
CA HIS A 32 13.69 14.35 4.54
C HIS A 32 14.81 13.38 4.12
N ASN A 33 16.00 13.90 3.80
CA ASN A 33 17.17 13.09 3.40
C ASN A 33 17.78 12.31 4.57
N ASP A 34 17.38 12.63 5.80
CA ASP A 34 17.83 11.90 6.99
C ASP A 34 17.36 10.44 7.00
N TRP A 35 16.28 10.10 6.28
CA TRP A 35 15.83 8.71 6.11
C TRP A 35 16.62 7.92 5.06
N THR A 36 17.57 8.52 4.34
CA THR A 36 18.26 7.78 3.26
C THR A 36 19.07 6.61 3.82
N ASN A 37 19.28 5.57 3.00
CA ASN A 37 20.12 4.43 3.38
C ASN A 37 21.61 4.79 3.55
N LEU A 38 22.01 5.98 3.08
CA LEU A 38 23.33 6.56 3.34
C LEU A 38 23.49 7.00 4.80
N ASN A 39 22.38 7.25 5.51
CA ASN A 39 22.37 7.59 6.92
C ASN A 39 22.19 6.33 7.79
N TYR A 40 23.30 5.66 8.08
CA TYR A 40 23.32 4.42 8.87
C TYR A 40 22.81 4.58 10.31
N ARG A 41 22.71 5.82 10.82
CA ARG A 41 22.32 6.12 12.22
C ARG A 41 20.94 5.57 12.58
N TYR A 42 20.00 5.58 11.63
CA TYR A 42 18.65 5.08 11.85
C TYR A 42 18.45 3.64 11.40
N GLN A 43 19.47 2.97 10.86
CA GLN A 43 19.35 1.59 10.39
C GLN A 43 18.85 0.63 11.49
N PRO A 44 19.28 0.72 12.76
CA PRO A 44 18.75 -0.12 13.83
C PRO A 44 17.24 0.11 14.07
N ILE A 45 16.80 1.37 13.98
CA ILE A 45 15.39 1.75 14.12
C ILE A 45 14.58 1.17 12.95
N LYS A 46 15.04 1.39 11.71
CA LYS A 46 14.39 0.87 10.51
C LYS A 46 14.21 -0.65 10.56
N ASN A 47 15.22 -1.37 11.02
CA ASN A 47 15.13 -2.82 11.16
C ASN A 47 14.04 -3.24 12.15
N ARG A 48 13.96 -2.59 13.31
CA ARG A 48 12.88 -2.86 14.29
C ARG A 48 11.49 -2.51 13.78
N ILE A 49 11.36 -1.42 13.01
CA ILE A 49 10.09 -1.03 12.36
C ILE A 49 9.67 -2.09 11.34
N LYS A 50 10.61 -2.57 10.51
CA LYS A 50 10.36 -3.66 9.55
C LYS A 50 9.89 -4.93 10.25
N ASP A 51 10.57 -5.33 11.31
CA ASP A 51 10.20 -6.55 12.05
C ASP A 51 8.79 -6.41 12.67
N HIS A 52 8.50 -5.27 13.31
CA HIS A 52 7.18 -4.99 13.89
C HIS A 52 6.07 -5.05 12.85
N TYR A 53 6.20 -4.29 11.75
CA TYR A 53 5.14 -4.24 10.75
C TYR A 53 5.08 -5.47 9.86
N SER A 54 6.16 -6.26 9.74
CA SER A 54 6.13 -7.59 9.12
C SER A 54 5.15 -8.50 9.88
N ILE A 55 5.19 -8.47 11.21
CA ILE A 55 4.27 -9.21 12.07
C ILE A 55 2.84 -8.63 11.98
N GLU A 56 2.68 -7.33 12.24
CA GLU A 56 1.36 -6.68 12.27
C GLU A 56 0.62 -6.74 10.92
N GLN A 57 1.35 -6.68 9.81
CA GLN A 57 0.77 -6.75 8.46
C GLN A 57 0.86 -8.16 7.83
N ARG A 58 1.46 -9.13 8.54
CA ARG A 58 1.69 -10.50 8.10
C ARG A 58 2.34 -10.59 6.72
N ASP A 59 3.37 -9.78 6.48
CA ASP A 59 4.05 -9.76 5.18
C ASP A 59 3.16 -9.34 3.98
N HIS A 60 2.12 -8.52 4.21
CA HIS A 60 1.31 -7.97 3.13
C HIS A 60 1.45 -6.45 3.01
N CYS A 61 1.39 -5.96 1.77
CA CYS A 61 1.32 -4.54 1.47
C CYS A 61 0.05 -3.93 2.07
N VAL A 62 0.15 -2.80 2.78
CA VAL A 62 -1.03 -2.10 3.32
C VAL A 62 -2.00 -1.58 2.25
N TYR A 63 -1.50 -1.30 1.05
CA TYR A 63 -2.29 -0.69 -0.02
C TYR A 63 -2.90 -1.72 -0.98
N CYS A 64 -2.09 -2.66 -1.49
CA CYS A 64 -2.60 -3.66 -2.44
C CYS A 64 -2.94 -5.01 -1.79
N ARG A 65 -2.58 -5.24 -0.52
CA ARG A 65 -2.82 -6.53 0.17
C ARG A 65 -2.19 -7.76 -0.50
N GLN A 66 -1.25 -7.57 -1.42
CA GLN A 66 -0.39 -8.65 -1.94
C GLN A 66 0.73 -8.96 -0.95
N LYS A 67 1.22 -10.19 -0.98
CA LYS A 67 2.35 -10.62 -0.16
C LYS A 67 3.63 -9.94 -0.63
N ILE A 68 4.52 -9.64 0.30
CA ILE A 68 5.81 -9.01 0.01
C ILE A 68 6.91 -9.55 0.90
N ASN A 69 8.09 -9.69 0.33
CA ASN A 69 9.30 -10.07 1.05
C ASN A 69 10.03 -8.83 1.57
N PHE A 70 9.62 -8.31 2.73
CA PHE A 70 10.21 -7.11 3.33
C PHE A 70 11.71 -7.21 3.65
N LYS A 71 12.26 -8.43 3.71
CA LYS A 71 13.70 -8.64 3.94
C LYS A 71 14.52 -8.52 2.65
N GLY A 72 13.90 -8.67 1.49
CA GLY A 72 14.56 -8.62 0.18
C GLY A 72 14.41 -7.31 -0.59
N TYR A 73 13.71 -6.31 -0.04
CA TYR A 73 13.53 -4.99 -0.66
C TYR A 73 14.36 -3.93 0.06
N ASP A 74 14.98 -3.01 -0.69
CA ASP A 74 15.90 -2.00 -0.16
C ASP A 74 15.27 -1.00 0.81
N GLU A 75 13.97 -0.69 0.66
CA GLU A 75 13.23 0.16 1.59
C GLU A 75 11.71 -0.12 1.54
N PRO A 76 11.22 -1.09 2.31
CA PRO A 76 9.79 -1.38 2.40
C PRO A 76 9.03 -0.43 3.33
N ILE A 77 9.72 0.36 4.16
CA ILE A 77 9.05 1.29 5.08
C ILE A 77 8.48 2.45 4.28
N GLU A 78 7.19 2.67 4.46
CA GLU A 78 6.42 3.72 3.83
C GLU A 78 6.03 4.79 4.84
N HIS A 79 6.27 6.04 4.47
CA HIS A 79 5.66 7.20 5.12
C HIS A 79 4.35 7.54 4.41
N ILE A 80 3.23 7.34 5.10
CA ILE A 80 1.89 7.55 4.54
C ILE A 80 1.75 8.99 4.05
N ILE A 81 2.11 9.97 4.87
CA ILE A 81 2.39 11.34 4.44
C ILE A 81 3.86 11.40 4.03
N PRO A 82 4.17 11.83 2.78
CA PRO A 82 5.54 11.89 2.29
C PRO A 82 6.45 12.72 3.20
N LYS A 83 7.63 12.18 3.51
CA LYS A 83 8.69 12.86 4.26
C LYS A 83 9.15 14.16 3.58
N GLU A 84 9.06 14.23 2.25
CA GLU A 84 9.37 15.42 1.46
C GLU A 84 8.43 16.58 1.79
N ALA A 85 7.18 16.29 2.17
CA ALA A 85 6.21 17.29 2.60
C ALA A 85 6.27 17.56 4.12
N ARG A 86 6.55 16.52 4.92
CA ARG A 86 6.52 16.56 6.40
C ARG A 86 7.60 15.65 7.00
N TYR A 87 8.86 16.10 6.95
CA TYR A 87 9.96 15.33 7.53
C TYR A 87 9.89 15.29 9.06
N ASP A 88 9.18 16.21 9.70
CA ASP A 88 8.86 16.20 11.13
C ASP A 88 8.03 14.97 11.54
N LEU A 89 7.30 14.36 10.60
CA LEU A 89 6.50 13.14 10.83
C LEU A 89 7.25 11.83 10.57
N MET A 90 8.57 11.89 10.40
CA MET A 90 9.40 10.74 10.03
C MET A 90 9.35 9.60 11.05
N PHE A 91 9.26 9.95 12.33
CA PHE A 91 9.17 9.01 13.45
C PHE A 91 7.77 9.04 14.11
N THR A 92 6.73 9.43 13.38
CA THR A 92 5.35 9.34 13.86
C THR A 92 4.83 7.92 13.59
N PRO A 93 4.53 7.09 14.62
CA PRO A 93 4.16 5.68 14.41
C PRO A 93 2.99 5.47 13.45
N LEU A 94 1.95 6.30 13.58
CA LEU A 94 0.76 6.22 12.74
C LEU A 94 1.02 6.68 11.29
N ASN A 95 2.16 7.31 11.01
CA ASN A 95 2.59 7.68 9.67
C ASN A 95 3.47 6.60 9.00
N LEU A 96 3.81 5.53 9.72
CA LEU A 96 4.70 4.46 9.26
C LEU A 96 3.93 3.17 9.00
N CYS A 97 4.31 2.46 7.95
CA CYS A 97 3.82 1.13 7.63
C CYS A 97 4.81 0.45 6.66
N LEU A 98 4.49 -0.75 6.19
CA LEU A 98 5.23 -1.37 5.09
C LEU A 98 4.38 -1.49 3.82
N SER A 99 4.98 -1.13 2.68
CA SER A 99 4.33 -1.17 1.37
C SER A 99 5.21 -1.90 0.35
N CYS A 100 4.59 -2.45 -0.70
CA CYS A 100 5.35 -3.04 -1.81
C CYS A 100 6.02 -1.93 -2.64
N ARG A 101 7.17 -2.23 -3.27
CA ARG A 101 7.90 -1.28 -4.13
C ARG A 101 6.99 -0.57 -5.12
N THR A 102 6.12 -1.30 -5.83
CA THR A 102 5.21 -0.72 -6.83
C THR A 102 4.26 0.32 -6.21
N CYS A 103 3.67 0.03 -5.05
CA CYS A 103 2.74 0.97 -4.41
C CYS A 103 3.50 2.17 -3.80
N ASN A 104 4.66 1.94 -3.18
CA ASN A 104 5.54 3.00 -2.68
C ASN A 104 5.91 3.95 -3.81
N THR A 105 6.43 3.43 -4.92
CA THR A 105 6.80 4.23 -6.10
C THR A 105 5.60 4.95 -6.72
N LYS A 106 4.42 4.30 -6.78
CA LYS A 106 3.21 4.94 -7.32
C LYS A 106 2.75 6.12 -6.45
N LYS A 107 2.83 5.97 -5.13
CA LYS A 107 2.56 7.05 -4.19
C LYS A 107 3.63 8.13 -4.32
N SER A 108 4.91 7.78 -4.21
CA SER A 108 6.02 8.73 -4.21
C SER A 108 5.72 9.90 -3.25
N THR A 109 5.84 11.13 -3.73
CA THR A 109 5.52 12.37 -3.02
C THR A 109 4.06 12.81 -3.15
N ASN A 110 3.19 12.02 -3.81
CA ASN A 110 1.78 12.37 -3.95
C ASN A 110 1.08 12.35 -2.60
N SER A 111 0.45 13.47 -2.24
CA SER A 111 -0.22 13.61 -0.96
C SER A 111 -1.44 12.68 -0.83
N PRO A 112 -1.53 11.84 0.21
CA PRO A 112 -2.70 11.01 0.48
C PRO A 112 -3.87 11.81 1.10
N LEU A 113 -3.65 13.08 1.43
CA LEU A 113 -4.63 13.93 2.11
C LEU A 113 -5.76 14.35 1.16
N SER A 114 -6.95 14.51 1.73
CA SER A 114 -8.08 15.10 1.02
C SER A 114 -7.81 16.57 0.71
N ASN A 115 -8.50 17.12 -0.30
CA ASN A 115 -8.24 18.49 -0.79
C ASN A 115 -8.29 19.53 0.34
N ARG A 116 -9.19 19.37 1.31
CA ARG A 116 -9.36 20.27 2.47
C ARG A 116 -8.10 20.36 3.33
N PHE A 117 -7.32 19.28 3.43
CA PHE A 117 -6.16 19.20 4.32
C PHE A 117 -4.82 19.24 3.58
N ARG A 118 -4.80 19.24 2.24
CA ARG A 118 -3.56 19.31 1.46
C ARG A 118 -2.68 20.52 1.79
N ASN A 119 -3.31 21.67 2.08
CA ASN A 119 -2.62 22.91 2.38
C ASN A 119 -2.48 23.17 3.89
N ASN A 120 -3.05 22.30 4.74
CA ASN A 120 -3.11 22.50 6.18
C ASN A 120 -2.09 21.58 6.88
N LEU A 121 -0.83 21.80 6.54
CA LEU A 121 0.33 21.06 7.06
C LEU A 121 0.64 21.41 8.53
N SER A 122 -0.09 22.31 9.16
CA SER A 122 0.13 22.74 10.55
C SER A 122 -0.52 21.80 11.58
N LEU A 123 -1.30 20.82 11.14
CA LEU A 123 -1.99 19.90 12.03
C LEU A 123 -1.02 18.87 12.62
N ASN A 124 -1.13 18.65 13.93
CA ASN A 124 -0.46 17.56 14.63
C ASN A 124 -1.02 16.23 14.08
N TYR A 125 -0.17 15.29 13.71
CA TYR A 125 -0.64 14.04 13.11
C TYR A 125 -1.52 13.22 14.07
N ASP A 126 -1.35 13.41 15.37
CA ASP A 126 -2.12 12.71 16.41
C ASP A 126 -3.63 13.02 16.36
N ILE A 127 -4.05 14.12 15.71
CA ILE A 127 -5.47 14.47 15.55
C ILE A 127 -6.07 13.97 14.23
N TYR A 128 -5.27 13.32 13.38
CA TYR A 128 -5.78 12.79 12.12
C TYR A 128 -6.68 11.58 12.32
N THR A 129 -7.67 11.51 11.45
CA THR A 129 -8.65 10.44 11.37
C THR A 129 -8.81 10.00 9.91
N SER A 130 -9.55 8.91 9.67
CA SER A 130 -9.86 8.41 8.34
C SER A 130 -10.27 9.52 7.35
N THR A 131 -11.14 10.45 7.74
CA THR A 131 -11.72 11.48 6.84
C THR A 131 -10.72 12.51 6.31
N HIS A 132 -9.53 12.61 6.93
CA HIS A 132 -8.46 13.49 6.49
C HIS A 132 -7.75 12.96 5.23
N PHE A 133 -7.92 11.68 4.90
CA PHE A 133 -7.26 11.01 3.77
C PHE A 133 -8.25 10.70 2.65
N ARG A 134 -7.82 10.86 1.40
CA ARG A 134 -8.59 10.47 0.20
C ARG A 134 -8.36 9.01 -0.22
N ILE A 135 -7.34 8.37 0.33
CA ILE A 135 -7.05 6.94 0.20
C ILE A 135 -7.32 6.25 1.53
N LEU A 136 -7.58 4.94 1.50
CA LEU A 136 -7.64 4.11 2.71
C LEU A 136 -6.33 4.23 3.51
N HIS A 137 -6.45 4.69 4.75
CA HIS A 137 -5.37 4.87 5.69
C HIS A 137 -5.07 3.56 6.41
N PRO A 138 -3.81 3.06 6.38
CA PRO A 138 -3.45 1.76 6.95
C PRO A 138 -3.82 1.54 8.42
N HIS A 139 -3.83 2.60 9.22
CA HIS A 139 -4.14 2.55 10.66
C HIS A 139 -5.59 2.88 10.99
N PHE A 140 -6.33 3.56 10.10
CA PHE A 140 -7.67 4.08 10.43
C PHE A 140 -8.79 3.36 9.68
N ASP A 141 -8.52 2.88 8.47
CA ASP A 141 -9.52 2.27 7.60
C ASP A 141 -9.35 0.76 7.49
N ASN A 142 -10.45 0.04 7.69
CA ASN A 142 -10.53 -1.37 7.34
C ASN A 142 -10.61 -1.48 5.81
N PHE A 143 -9.62 -2.12 5.19
CA PHE A 143 -9.55 -2.22 3.73
C PHE A 143 -10.78 -2.89 3.12
N HIS A 144 -11.24 -3.99 3.71
CA HIS A 144 -12.38 -4.75 3.17
C HIS A 144 -13.74 -4.13 3.46
N ASP A 145 -13.82 -3.02 4.20
CA ASP A 145 -15.06 -2.23 4.29
C ASP A 145 -15.27 -1.43 3.00
N TYR A 146 -14.19 -1.19 2.23
CA TYR A 146 -14.20 -0.38 1.02
C TYR A 146 -13.88 -1.18 -0.25
N VAL A 147 -12.92 -2.10 -0.18
CA VAL A 147 -12.35 -2.80 -1.35
C VAL A 147 -12.39 -4.31 -1.19
N PHE A 148 -12.90 -4.99 -2.21
CA PHE A 148 -12.88 -6.45 -2.33
C PHE A 148 -12.18 -6.89 -3.61
N ILE A 149 -11.75 -8.15 -3.64
CA ILE A 149 -11.07 -8.73 -4.80
C ILE A 149 -12.04 -9.72 -5.48
N ASP A 150 -12.64 -9.25 -6.56
CA ASP A 150 -13.59 -9.98 -7.40
C ASP A 150 -12.89 -11.08 -8.20
N ASP A 151 -13.48 -12.27 -8.21
CA ASP A 151 -12.89 -13.49 -8.79
C ASP A 151 -11.46 -13.80 -8.30
N GLY A 152 -11.04 -13.23 -7.17
CA GLY A 152 -9.68 -13.34 -6.64
C GLY A 152 -8.62 -12.55 -7.42
N LEU A 153 -8.98 -11.83 -8.49
CA LEU A 153 -8.01 -11.10 -9.31
C LEU A 153 -8.27 -9.59 -9.33
N PHE A 154 -9.52 -9.14 -9.42
CA PHE A 154 -9.82 -7.75 -9.75
C PHE A 154 -10.28 -6.95 -8.53
N TYR A 155 -9.57 -5.88 -8.21
CA TYR A 155 -9.97 -4.98 -7.13
C TYR A 155 -11.23 -4.20 -7.53
N ARG A 156 -12.25 -4.27 -6.69
CA ARG A 156 -13.50 -3.53 -6.82
C ARG A 156 -13.83 -2.83 -5.51
N SER A 157 -14.55 -1.72 -5.63
CA SER A 157 -15.04 -0.97 -4.48
C SER A 157 -16.52 -1.29 -4.28
N TYR A 158 -16.98 -1.42 -3.03
CA TYR A 158 -18.40 -1.64 -2.71
C TYR A 158 -19.26 -0.41 -3.05
N ASN A 159 -18.67 0.77 -3.00
CA ASN A 159 -19.29 2.06 -3.31
C ASN A 159 -18.32 2.92 -4.16
N ARG A 160 -18.76 4.08 -4.65
CA ARG A 160 -17.94 4.95 -5.53
C ARG A 160 -17.02 5.92 -4.77
N ASP A 161 -16.70 5.64 -3.52
CA ASP A 161 -16.07 6.61 -2.62
C ASP A 161 -14.52 6.50 -2.55
N LYS A 162 -13.96 6.76 -1.37
CA LYS A 162 -12.60 6.49 -0.94
C LYS A 162 -12.01 5.16 -1.43
N GLY A 163 -12.79 4.07 -1.48
CA GLY A 163 -12.33 2.77 -1.99
C GLY A 163 -11.98 2.80 -3.48
N LEU A 164 -12.82 3.43 -4.30
CA LEU A 164 -12.58 3.60 -5.73
C LEU A 164 -11.37 4.52 -5.99
N LEU A 165 -11.26 5.60 -5.22
CA LEU A 165 -10.09 6.49 -5.26
C LEU A 165 -8.81 5.76 -4.89
N HIS A 166 -8.84 4.88 -3.88
CA HIS A 166 -7.68 4.09 -3.48
C HIS A 166 -7.23 3.12 -4.58
N ILE A 167 -8.17 2.39 -5.19
CA ILE A 167 -7.88 1.50 -6.33
C ILE A 167 -7.23 2.27 -7.48
N TYR A 168 -7.74 3.46 -7.78
CA TYR A 168 -7.21 4.32 -8.84
C TYR A 168 -5.82 4.88 -8.48
N PHE A 169 -5.65 5.39 -7.26
CA PHE A 169 -4.42 6.01 -6.79
C PHE A 169 -3.22 5.05 -6.90
N PHE A 170 -3.41 3.80 -6.46
CA PHE A 170 -2.37 2.76 -6.52
C PHE A 170 -2.39 1.93 -7.79
N ASP A 171 -3.34 2.19 -8.70
CA ASP A 171 -3.53 1.48 -9.96
C ASP A 171 -3.57 -0.06 -9.78
N LEU A 172 -4.39 -0.50 -8.83
CA LEU A 172 -4.41 -1.89 -8.36
C LEU A 172 -4.86 -2.90 -9.43
N ASN A 173 -5.57 -2.44 -10.46
CA ASN A 173 -5.97 -3.25 -11.62
C ASN A 173 -5.05 -3.05 -12.84
N SER A 174 -3.78 -2.69 -12.61
CA SER A 174 -2.74 -2.69 -13.64
C SER A 174 -2.30 -4.13 -13.98
N PRO A 175 -1.79 -4.39 -15.19
CA PRO A 175 -1.42 -5.74 -15.59
C PRO A 175 -0.45 -6.46 -14.66
N THR A 176 0.61 -5.78 -14.26
CA THR A 176 1.58 -6.31 -13.29
C THR A 176 0.90 -6.77 -12.00
N LYS A 177 -0.04 -5.98 -11.46
CA LYS A 177 -0.74 -6.32 -10.21
C LYS A 177 -1.64 -7.54 -10.35
N ILE A 178 -2.38 -7.64 -11.44
CA ILE A 178 -3.28 -8.77 -11.68
C ILE A 178 -2.48 -10.06 -11.89
N ILE A 179 -1.37 -9.97 -12.64
CA ILE A 179 -0.47 -11.11 -12.89
C ILE A 179 0.19 -11.56 -11.57
N ASP A 180 0.70 -10.63 -10.75
CA ASP A 180 1.32 -10.98 -9.46
C ASP A 180 0.30 -11.63 -8.51
N LEU A 181 -0.95 -11.13 -8.47
CA LEU A 181 -2.02 -11.79 -7.70
C LEU A 181 -2.29 -13.22 -8.19
N ALA A 182 -2.27 -13.45 -9.51
CA ALA A 182 -2.49 -14.78 -10.07
C ALA A 182 -1.38 -15.74 -9.67
N ARG A 183 -0.12 -15.29 -9.73
CA ARG A 183 1.06 -16.07 -9.30
C ARG A 183 1.01 -16.39 -7.81
N ASP A 184 0.70 -15.40 -6.96
CA ASP A 184 0.58 -15.59 -5.51
C ASP A 184 -0.48 -16.65 -5.16
N GLN A 185 -1.55 -16.71 -5.95
CA GLN A 185 -2.63 -17.69 -5.81
C GLN A 185 -2.38 -19.00 -6.57
N LYS A 186 -1.25 -19.12 -7.28
CA LYS A 186 -0.92 -20.28 -8.12
C LYS A 186 -2.02 -20.63 -9.12
N ILE A 187 -2.64 -19.60 -9.72
CA ILE A 187 -3.65 -19.78 -10.76
C ILE A 187 -2.94 -20.15 -12.06
N ASP A 188 -3.24 -21.32 -12.61
CA ASP A 188 -2.68 -21.76 -13.88
C ASP A 188 -3.17 -20.91 -15.06
N LYS A 189 -2.46 -21.00 -16.19
CA LYS A 189 -2.74 -20.22 -17.40
C LYS A 189 -4.17 -20.38 -17.91
N PHE A 190 -4.73 -21.59 -17.88
CA PHE A 190 -6.09 -21.85 -18.38
C PHE A 190 -7.13 -21.16 -17.50
N ASN A 191 -7.05 -21.34 -16.19
CA ASN A 191 -7.96 -20.70 -15.24
C ASN A 191 -7.80 -19.18 -15.21
N PHE A 192 -6.59 -18.66 -15.39
CA PHE A 192 -6.35 -17.23 -15.52
C PHE A 192 -7.02 -16.64 -16.78
N HIS A 193 -6.86 -17.27 -17.94
CA HIS A 193 -7.56 -16.86 -19.18
C HIS A 193 -9.07 -16.91 -19.00
N LYS A 194 -9.60 -18.00 -18.44
CA LYS A 194 -11.04 -18.16 -18.17
C LYS A 194 -11.57 -17.00 -17.32
N LYS A 195 -10.87 -16.64 -16.24
CA LYS A 195 -11.25 -15.51 -15.37
C LYS A 195 -11.22 -14.16 -16.12
N LEU A 196 -10.19 -13.90 -16.93
CA LEU A 196 -10.11 -12.68 -17.73
C LEU A 196 -11.23 -12.57 -18.77
N THR A 197 -11.48 -13.64 -19.53
CA THR A 197 -12.55 -13.67 -20.54
C THR A 197 -13.92 -13.54 -19.91
N HIS A 198 -14.16 -14.20 -18.77
CA HIS A 198 -15.38 -14.01 -17.98
C HIS A 198 -15.53 -12.55 -17.58
N LYS A 199 -14.47 -11.95 -17.03
CA LYS A 199 -14.49 -10.55 -16.59
C LYS A 199 -14.75 -9.56 -17.73
N MET A 200 -14.22 -9.80 -18.94
CA MET A 200 -14.49 -8.95 -20.10
C MET A 200 -15.98 -8.89 -20.50
N ARG A 201 -16.74 -9.95 -20.20
CA ARG A 201 -18.18 -10.05 -20.50
C ARG A 201 -19.04 -9.32 -19.47
N ASP A 202 -18.47 -8.86 -18.35
CA ASP A 202 -19.18 -8.09 -17.33
C ASP A 202 -19.72 -6.77 -17.93
N PRO A 203 -21.04 -6.58 -18.01
CA PRO A 203 -21.66 -5.40 -18.62
C PRO A 203 -21.42 -4.13 -17.79
N SER A 204 -21.07 -4.26 -16.50
CA SER A 204 -20.81 -3.12 -15.62
C SER A 204 -19.44 -2.47 -15.87
N LEU A 205 -18.57 -3.08 -16.68
CA LEU A 205 -17.26 -2.54 -16.98
C LEU A 205 -17.29 -1.47 -18.08
N SER A 206 -16.66 -0.34 -17.79
CA SER A 206 -16.38 0.71 -18.78
C SER A 206 -15.45 0.22 -19.88
N GLN A 207 -15.47 0.90 -21.04
CA GLN A 207 -14.56 0.60 -22.15
C GLN A 207 -13.08 0.68 -21.75
N LYS A 208 -12.72 1.63 -20.87
CA LYS A 208 -11.36 1.74 -20.32
C LYS A 208 -10.96 0.52 -19.49
N GLN A 209 -11.88 -0.02 -18.68
CA GLN A 209 -11.63 -1.24 -17.91
C GLN A 209 -11.51 -2.47 -18.81
N LYS A 210 -12.37 -2.59 -19.82
CA LYS A 210 -12.29 -3.67 -20.82
C LYS A 210 -10.97 -3.62 -21.60
N ARG A 211 -10.51 -2.42 -21.98
CA ARG A 211 -9.20 -2.23 -22.63
C ARG A 211 -8.05 -2.70 -21.74
N ARG A 212 -8.06 -2.34 -20.45
CA ARG A 212 -7.07 -2.82 -19.47
C ARG A 212 -7.06 -4.35 -19.39
N ILE A 213 -8.22 -5.00 -19.30
CA ILE A 213 -8.28 -6.47 -19.27
C ILE A 213 -7.69 -7.08 -20.55
N ARG A 214 -7.94 -6.44 -21.71
CA ARG A 214 -7.32 -6.85 -22.98
C ARG A 214 -5.80 -6.69 -22.97
N GLU A 215 -5.26 -5.61 -22.41
CA GLU A 215 -3.81 -5.43 -22.22
C GLU A 215 -3.21 -6.57 -21.36
N ILE A 216 -3.90 -6.98 -20.29
CA ILE A 216 -3.48 -8.12 -19.44
C ILE A 216 -3.46 -9.44 -20.21
N LEU A 217 -4.51 -9.69 -21.00
CA LEU A 217 -4.58 -10.88 -21.85
C LEU A 217 -3.38 -10.93 -22.82
N LEU A 218 -3.06 -9.81 -23.46
CA LEU A 218 -1.93 -9.72 -24.39
C LEU A 218 -0.60 -9.96 -23.67
N GLU A 219 -0.38 -9.38 -22.49
CA GLU A 219 0.86 -9.61 -21.72
C GLU A 219 1.08 -11.09 -21.35
N VAL A 220 0.02 -11.82 -21.04
CA VAL A 220 0.12 -13.26 -20.68
C VAL A 220 0.24 -14.16 -21.91
N ILE A 221 -0.27 -13.72 -23.06
CA ILE A 221 -0.02 -14.39 -24.35
C ILE A 221 1.44 -14.20 -24.75
N ASP A 222 1.98 -12.99 -24.62
CA ASP A 222 3.25 -12.59 -25.22
C ASP A 222 4.49 -12.86 -24.34
N ARG A 223 4.41 -12.90 -23.00
CA ARG A 223 5.63 -12.64 -22.19
C ARG A 223 6.01 -13.54 -21.01
N ARG A 224 5.32 -14.60 -20.62
CA ARG A 224 5.85 -15.65 -19.70
C ARG A 224 4.80 -16.72 -19.39
N PRO A 225 5.17 -17.99 -19.16
CA PRO A 225 4.29 -18.95 -18.51
C PRO A 225 3.94 -18.46 -17.09
N LEU A 226 2.67 -18.66 -16.71
CA LEU A 226 2.17 -18.52 -15.35
C LEU A 226 2.53 -19.75 -14.53
#